data_AF-A0A543JI10-F1
#
_entry.id   AF-A0A543JI10-F1
#
_cell.length_a   1.000
_cell.length_b   1.000
_cell.length_c   1.000
_cell.angle_alpha   90.00
_cell.angle_beta   90.00
_cell.angle_gamma   90.00
#
_symmetry.space_group_name_H-M   'P 1'
#
loop_
_entity.id
_entity.type
_entity.pdbx_description
1 polymer ?
#
loop_
_entity_poly.entity_id
_entity_poly.type
_entity_poly.pdbx_seq_one_letter_code
_entity_poly.pdbx_strand_id
1 'polypeptide(L)'
;MSVATEAARIRDLFDQIEEIEEVASSLSEDDERRRKLHGVVAKALRTAPPVRPVVAGELLDLTEKTVKAWAREGVLAIHSQEPRMLLDAVRLHEVLHVVSDLRRAGKSRGLLDEVHRRLSDAALLDRDDLATSLDQLHRGEGRVVR
;
A
#
# COMPACT_ATOMS: atom_id res chain seq x y z
N MET A 1 5.33 5.33 -25.37
CA MET A 1 6.05 5.60 -24.11
C MET A 1 6.81 4.35 -23.73
N SER A 2 8.11 4.43 -23.43
CA SER A 2 8.88 3.25 -23.02
C SER A 2 8.45 2.80 -21.62
N VAL A 3 8.73 1.55 -21.26
CA VAL A 3 8.50 1.02 -19.90
C VAL A 3 9.25 1.86 -18.87
N ALA A 4 10.53 2.16 -19.13
CA ALA A 4 11.37 2.96 -18.24
C ALA A 4 10.81 4.37 -17.97
N THR A 5 10.26 5.05 -18.99
CA THR A 5 9.65 6.38 -18.81
C THR A 5 8.36 6.31 -17.97
N GLU A 6 7.56 5.25 -18.15
CA GLU A 6 6.36 5.03 -17.34
C GLU A 6 6.74 4.70 -15.88
N ALA A 7 7.73 3.84 -15.67
CA ALA A 7 8.23 3.49 -14.35
C ALA A 7 8.82 4.69 -13.62
N ALA A 8 9.61 5.52 -14.30
CA ALA A 8 10.12 6.76 -13.73
C ALA A 8 8.99 7.69 -13.27
N ARG A 9 7.97 7.90 -14.12
CA ARG A 9 6.83 8.76 -13.76
C ARG A 9 6.03 8.24 -12.56
N ILE A 10 5.78 6.94 -12.49
CA ILE A 10 5.06 6.35 -11.35
C ILE A 10 5.91 6.41 -10.09
N ARG A 11 7.23 6.18 -10.21
CA ARG A 11 8.17 6.34 -9.10
C ARG A 11 8.17 7.77 -8.57
N ASP A 12 8.30 8.77 -9.44
CA ASP A 12 8.27 10.18 -9.04
C ASP A 12 6.96 10.56 -8.33
N LEU A 13 5.82 10.01 -8.78
CA LEU A 13 4.54 10.21 -8.11
C LEU A 13 4.51 9.58 -6.71
N PHE A 14 5.00 8.34 -6.57
CA PHE A 14 5.03 7.66 -5.29
C PHE A 14 6.02 8.30 -4.32
N ASP A 15 7.20 8.72 -4.79
CA ASP A 15 8.18 9.43 -3.97
C ASP A 15 7.59 10.74 -3.42
N GLN A 16 6.84 11.50 -4.24
CA GLN A 16 6.12 12.70 -3.78
C GLN A 16 5.04 12.39 -2.74
N ILE A 17 4.34 11.26 -2.88
CA ILE A 17 3.33 10.82 -1.92
C ILE A 17 3.98 10.46 -0.59
N GLU A 18 5.06 9.69 -0.62
CA GLU A 18 5.83 9.31 0.58
C GLU A 18 6.36 10.54 1.32
N GLU A 19 6.87 11.56 0.61
CA GLU A 19 7.25 12.84 1.22
C GLU A 19 6.08 13.54 1.93
N ILE A 20 4.89 13.52 1.32
CA ILE A 20 3.68 14.09 1.94
C ILE A 20 3.26 13.29 3.18
N GLU A 21 3.31 11.96 3.11
CA GLU A 21 2.98 11.05 4.21
C GLU A 21 3.97 11.19 5.37
N GLU A 22 5.26 11.36 5.10
CA GLU A 22 6.29 11.65 6.10
C GLU A 22 5.96 12.95 6.85
N VAL A 23 5.66 14.03 6.13
CA VAL A 23 5.24 15.30 6.77
C VAL A 23 3.96 15.12 7.57
N ALA A 24 2.97 14.39 7.05
CA ALA A 24 1.73 14.11 7.76
C ALA A 24 1.96 13.33 9.05
N SER A 25 2.91 12.37 9.05
CA SER A 25 3.25 11.55 10.21
C SER A 25 3.92 12.34 11.34
N SER A 26 4.58 13.46 11.02
CA SER A 26 5.19 14.36 12.01
C SER A 26 4.18 15.22 12.79
N LEU A 27 2.91 15.25 12.34
CA LEU A 27 1.83 16.00 12.96
C LEU A 27 1.01 15.10 13.90
N SER A 28 0.37 15.70 14.91
CA SER A 28 -0.55 14.97 15.79
C SER A 28 -1.71 14.36 15.00
N GLU A 29 -2.24 13.24 15.47
CA GLU A 29 -3.33 12.51 14.82
C GLU A 29 -4.58 13.37 14.61
N ASP A 30 -4.88 14.26 15.58
CA ASP A 30 -6.03 15.17 15.52
C ASP A 30 -5.81 16.42 14.64
N ASP A 31 -4.60 16.65 14.10
CA ASP A 31 -4.28 17.87 13.34
C ASP A 31 -5.07 17.91 12.02
N GLU A 32 -5.79 19.02 11.78
CA GLU A 32 -6.53 19.22 10.54
C GLU A 32 -5.63 19.20 9.29
N ARG A 33 -4.38 19.65 9.42
CA ARG A 33 -3.41 19.64 8.32
C ARG A 33 -3.04 18.21 7.95
N ARG A 34 -2.88 17.31 8.94
CA ARG A 34 -2.66 15.88 8.71
C ARG A 34 -3.79 15.27 7.89
N ARG A 35 -5.04 15.54 8.29
CA ARG A 35 -6.24 15.10 7.54
C ARG A 35 -6.27 15.65 6.10
N LYS A 36 -5.91 16.92 5.91
CA LYS A 36 -5.82 17.54 4.57
C LYS A 36 -4.75 16.88 3.70
N LEU A 37 -3.56 16.60 4.25
CA LEU A 37 -2.46 15.93 3.53
C LEU A 37 -2.86 14.51 3.10
N HIS A 38 -3.45 13.70 3.99
CA HIS A 38 -4.00 12.39 3.62
C HIS A 38 -5.07 12.51 2.52
N GLY A 39 -5.91 13.56 2.57
CA GLY A 39 -6.88 13.83 1.51
C GLY A 39 -6.23 14.13 0.14
N VAL A 40 -5.11 14.86 0.13
CA VAL A 40 -4.32 15.13 -1.09
C VAL A 40 -3.72 13.85 -1.64
N VAL A 41 -3.08 13.04 -0.79
CA VAL A 41 -2.50 11.73 -1.17
C VAL A 41 -3.58 10.82 -1.76
N ALA A 42 -4.69 10.66 -1.06
CA ALA A 42 -5.77 9.80 -1.50
C ALA A 42 -6.38 10.27 -2.84
N LYS A 43 -6.46 11.59 -3.06
CA LYS A 43 -6.87 12.15 -4.35
C LYS A 43 -5.85 11.84 -5.45
N ALA A 44 -4.56 12.06 -5.19
CA ALA A 44 -3.49 11.81 -6.15
C ALA A 44 -3.48 10.35 -6.60
N LEU A 45 -3.49 9.40 -5.65
CA LEU A 45 -3.52 7.96 -5.91
C LEU A 45 -4.75 7.52 -6.71
N ARG A 46 -5.96 8.00 -6.36
CA ARG A 46 -7.19 7.67 -7.12
C ARG A 46 -7.19 8.19 -8.56
N THR A 47 -6.43 9.26 -8.83
CA THR A 47 -6.31 9.82 -10.18
C THR A 47 -5.11 9.28 -10.96
N ALA A 48 -4.26 8.48 -10.31
CA ALA A 48 -3.10 7.88 -10.95
C ALA A 48 -3.55 6.86 -12.02
N PRO A 49 -2.86 6.80 -13.17
CA PRO A 49 -3.20 5.83 -14.21
C PRO A 49 -2.91 4.40 -13.72
N PRO A 50 -3.72 3.42 -14.12
CA PRO A 50 -3.45 2.01 -13.85
C PRO A 50 -2.09 1.58 -14.42
N VAL A 51 -1.40 0.69 -13.71
CA VAL A 51 0.02 0.38 -13.95
C VAL A 51 0.16 -0.99 -14.62
N ARG A 52 1.05 -1.10 -15.60
CA ARG A 52 1.34 -2.40 -16.25
C ARG A 52 2.15 -3.32 -15.33
N PRO A 53 1.94 -4.65 -15.35
CA PRO A 53 2.70 -5.58 -14.53
C PRO A 53 4.23 -5.48 -14.68
N VAL A 54 4.72 -5.18 -15.89
CA VAL A 54 6.16 -4.98 -16.13
C VAL A 54 6.71 -3.75 -15.39
N VAL A 55 5.95 -2.66 -15.36
CA VAL A 55 6.32 -1.43 -14.64
C VAL A 55 6.28 -1.65 -13.13
N ALA A 56 5.24 -2.31 -12.63
CA ALA A 56 5.17 -2.69 -11.22
C ALA A 56 6.34 -3.61 -10.81
N GLY A 57 6.81 -4.47 -11.72
CA GLY A 57 8.01 -5.28 -11.50
C GLY A 57 9.26 -4.45 -11.30
N GLU A 58 9.46 -3.41 -12.13
CA GLU A 58 10.58 -2.47 -11.96
C GLU A 58 10.49 -1.66 -10.66
N LEU A 59 9.29 -1.32 -10.20
CA LEU A 59 9.09 -0.58 -8.95
C LEU A 59 9.32 -1.45 -7.71
N LEU A 60 8.81 -2.67 -7.72
CA LEU A 60 8.92 -3.61 -6.60
C LEU A 60 10.24 -4.39 -6.59
N ASP A 61 11.07 -4.25 -7.63
CA ASP A 61 12.24 -5.12 -7.87
C ASP A 61 11.83 -6.60 -7.84
N LEU A 62 10.85 -6.93 -8.70
CA LEU A 62 10.29 -8.26 -8.90
C LEU A 62 10.16 -8.54 -10.40
N THR A 63 10.15 -9.81 -10.78
CA THR A 63 9.86 -10.17 -12.19
C THR A 63 8.38 -9.91 -12.52
N GLU A 64 8.08 -9.60 -13.78
CA GLU A 64 6.69 -9.46 -14.25
C GLU A 64 5.86 -10.73 -13.95
N LYS A 65 6.48 -11.92 -14.04
CA LYS A 65 5.82 -13.19 -13.70
C LYS A 65 5.39 -13.22 -12.23
N THR A 66 6.27 -12.78 -11.32
CA THR A 66 5.97 -12.69 -9.88
C THR A 66 4.85 -11.70 -9.61
N VAL A 67 4.89 -10.52 -10.25
CA VAL A 67 3.84 -9.51 -10.13
C VAL A 67 2.48 -10.05 -10.59
N LYS A 68 2.43 -10.73 -11.74
CA LYS A 68 1.20 -11.37 -12.21
C LYS A 68 0.71 -12.48 -11.28
N ALA A 69 1.60 -13.18 -10.59
CA ALA A 69 1.21 -14.14 -9.56
C ALA A 69 0.59 -13.42 -8.36
N TRP A 70 1.24 -12.39 -7.83
CA TRP A 70 0.72 -11.57 -6.72
C TRP A 70 -0.65 -10.95 -7.02
N ALA A 71 -0.90 -10.56 -8.26
CA ALA A 71 -2.20 -10.06 -8.69
C ALA A 71 -3.28 -11.15 -8.70
N ARG A 72 -2.93 -12.40 -9.06
CA ARG A 72 -3.87 -13.53 -9.02
C ARG A 72 -4.16 -14.00 -7.59
N GLU A 73 -3.19 -13.90 -6.70
CA GLU A 73 -3.34 -14.16 -5.26
C GLU A 73 -4.05 -13.01 -4.51
N GLY A 74 -4.34 -11.90 -5.18
CA GLY A 74 -5.09 -10.77 -4.61
C GLY A 74 -4.26 -9.81 -3.74
N VAL A 75 -2.93 -9.95 -3.70
CA VAL A 75 -2.04 -8.95 -3.07
C VAL A 75 -2.10 -7.64 -3.85
N LEU A 76 -1.95 -7.73 -5.16
CA LEU A 76 -2.11 -6.60 -6.06
C LEU A 76 -3.54 -6.60 -6.62
N ALA A 77 -4.20 -5.45 -6.63
CA ALA A 77 -5.54 -5.34 -7.20
C ALA A 77 -5.44 -5.18 -8.71
N ILE A 78 -6.25 -5.96 -9.44
CA ILE A 78 -6.36 -5.88 -10.88
C ILE A 78 -7.38 -4.80 -11.22
N HIS A 79 -6.94 -3.76 -11.93
CA HIS A 79 -7.82 -2.69 -12.42
C HIS A 79 -8.60 -3.13 -13.67
N SER A 80 -7.93 -3.80 -14.61
CA SER A 80 -8.56 -4.37 -15.81
C SER A 80 -7.80 -5.61 -16.26
N GLN A 81 -8.49 -6.59 -16.85
CA GLN A 81 -7.85 -7.78 -17.45
C GLN A 81 -7.73 -7.68 -18.98
N GLU A 82 -8.69 -7.04 -19.65
CA GLU A 82 -8.76 -6.94 -21.10
C GLU A 82 -8.77 -5.47 -21.56
N PRO A 83 -8.15 -5.14 -22.71
CA PRO A 83 -7.38 -6.02 -23.61
C PRO A 83 -5.99 -6.40 -23.08
N ARG A 84 -5.59 -5.84 -21.92
CA ARG A 84 -4.35 -6.17 -21.23
C ARG A 84 -4.53 -5.97 -19.72
N MET A 85 -3.80 -6.77 -18.94
CA MET A 85 -3.79 -6.65 -17.48
C MET A 85 -3.18 -5.31 -17.04
N LEU A 86 -3.93 -4.58 -16.22
CA LEU A 86 -3.49 -3.36 -15.53
C LEU A 86 -3.77 -3.52 -14.03
N LEU A 87 -2.88 -2.94 -13.23
CA LEU A 87 -2.92 -2.97 -11.79
C LEU A 87 -3.41 -1.64 -11.25
N ASP A 88 -4.15 -1.70 -10.15
CA ASP A 88 -4.59 -0.52 -9.44
C ASP A 88 -3.41 0.18 -8.74
N ALA A 89 -3.31 1.50 -8.93
CA ALA A 89 -2.19 2.28 -8.42
C ALA A 89 -2.24 2.47 -6.89
N VAL A 90 -3.43 2.53 -6.29
CA VAL A 90 -3.60 2.65 -4.83
C VAL A 90 -3.04 1.39 -4.17
N ARG A 91 -3.51 0.22 -4.63
CA ARG A 91 -3.03 -1.05 -4.07
C ARG A 91 -1.55 -1.30 -4.33
N LEU A 92 -1.04 -0.86 -5.48
CA LEU A 92 0.39 -0.97 -5.78
C LEU A 92 1.23 -0.12 -4.82
N HIS A 93 0.79 1.10 -4.51
CA HIS A 93 1.46 1.98 -3.53
C HIS A 93 1.54 1.34 -2.15
N GLU A 94 0.41 0.83 -1.63
CA GLU A 94 0.36 0.12 -0.34
C GLU A 94 1.35 -1.04 -0.29
N VAL A 95 1.37 -1.87 -1.34
CA VAL A 95 2.29 -3.01 -1.43
C VAL A 95 3.75 -2.55 -1.50
N LEU A 96 4.04 -1.47 -2.23
CA LEU A 96 5.39 -0.93 -2.34
C LEU A 96 5.90 -0.42 -0.99
N HIS A 97 5.07 0.31 -0.24
CA HIS A 97 5.38 0.78 1.10
C HIS A 97 5.73 -0.40 2.03
N VAL A 98 4.87 -1.43 2.05
CA VAL A 98 5.09 -2.64 2.85
C VAL A 98 6.35 -3.38 2.45
N VAL A 99 6.60 -3.58 1.15
CA VAL A 99 7.82 -4.26 0.67
C VAL A 99 9.07 -3.47 1.03
N SER A 100 9.01 -2.14 0.96
CA SER A 100 10.12 -1.26 1.33
C SER A 100 10.45 -1.36 2.82
N ASP A 101 9.44 -1.36 3.68
CA ASP A 101 9.62 -1.60 5.12
C ASP A 101 10.21 -2.97 5.44
N LEU A 102 9.73 -4.00 4.75
CA LEU A 102 10.24 -5.36 4.93
C LEU A 102 11.72 -5.45 4.55
N ARG A 103 12.09 -4.84 3.43
CA ARG A 103 13.49 -4.78 2.99
C ARG A 103 14.35 -3.97 3.94
N ARG A 104 13.88 -2.82 4.44
CA ARG A 104 14.56 -2.03 5.48
C ARG A 104 14.77 -2.85 6.76
N ALA A 105 13.83 -3.72 7.11
CA ALA A 105 13.95 -4.66 8.23
C ALA A 105 14.79 -5.92 7.91
N GLY A 106 15.44 -5.98 6.74
CA GLY A 106 16.30 -7.11 6.33
C GLY A 106 15.55 -8.34 5.80
N LYS A 107 14.22 -8.27 5.65
CA LYS A 107 13.41 -9.36 5.07
C LYS A 107 13.41 -9.26 3.53
N SER A 108 13.95 -10.29 2.88
CA SER A 108 14.01 -10.39 1.41
C SER A 108 13.37 -11.67 0.85
N ARG A 109 13.01 -12.63 1.71
CA ARG A 109 12.37 -13.91 1.34
C ARG A 109 10.96 -13.96 1.91
N GLY A 110 10.08 -14.73 1.25
CA GLY A 110 8.69 -14.90 1.71
C GLY A 110 7.89 -13.59 1.68
N LEU A 111 8.25 -12.64 0.80
CA LEU A 111 7.63 -11.32 0.77
C LEU A 111 6.11 -11.39 0.52
N LEU A 112 5.65 -12.34 -0.29
CA LEU A 112 4.22 -12.51 -0.57
C LEU A 112 3.42 -12.74 0.72
N ASP A 113 3.81 -13.73 1.51
CA ASP A 113 3.10 -14.12 2.74
C ASP A 113 3.13 -12.99 3.78
N GLU A 114 4.25 -12.28 3.87
CA GLU A 114 4.43 -11.19 4.81
C GLU A 114 3.65 -9.94 4.39
N VAL A 115 3.59 -9.64 3.09
CA VAL A 115 2.73 -8.58 2.55
C VAL A 115 1.26 -8.92 2.80
N HIS A 116 0.84 -10.16 2.51
CA HIS A 116 -0.52 -10.62 2.84
C HIS A 116 -0.83 -10.41 4.31
N ARG A 117 0.04 -10.88 5.22
CA ARG A 117 -0.15 -10.72 6.66
C ARG A 117 -0.34 -9.26 7.05
N ARG A 118 0.56 -8.38 6.63
CA ARG A 118 0.49 -6.95 6.99
C ARG A 118 -0.74 -6.24 6.42
N LEU A 119 -1.13 -6.54 5.18
CA LEU A 119 -2.34 -5.95 4.59
C LEU A 119 -3.62 -6.48 5.24
N SER A 120 -3.64 -7.75 5.67
CA SER A 120 -4.73 -8.30 6.47
C SER A 120 -4.79 -7.69 7.86
N ASP A 121 -3.65 -7.53 8.53
CA ASP A 121 -3.57 -6.91 9.85
C ASP A 121 -4.05 -5.44 9.79
N ALA A 122 -3.62 -4.68 8.78
CA ALA A 122 -4.08 -3.31 8.57
C ALA A 122 -5.60 -3.24 8.31
N ALA A 123 -6.13 -4.09 7.43
CA ALA A 123 -7.57 -4.14 7.15
C ALA A 123 -8.41 -4.56 8.37
N LEU A 124 -7.84 -5.38 9.26
CA LEU A 124 -8.46 -5.72 10.54
C LEU A 124 -8.42 -4.52 11.49
N LEU A 125 -7.33 -3.76 11.54
CA LEU A 125 -7.19 -2.56 12.36
C LEU A 125 -8.09 -1.40 11.89
N ASP A 126 -8.33 -1.27 10.59
CA ASP A 126 -9.26 -0.30 10.00
C ASP A 126 -10.74 -0.62 10.32
N ARG A 127 -11.00 -1.78 10.93
CA ARG A 127 -12.33 -2.14 11.40
C ARG A 127 -12.57 -1.45 12.75
N ASP A 128 -13.49 -0.49 12.76
CA ASP A 128 -13.81 0.36 13.93
C ASP A 128 -14.08 -0.47 15.21
N ASP A 129 -14.62 -1.68 15.08
CA ASP A 129 -14.91 -2.58 16.20
C ASP A 129 -13.63 -3.18 16.84
N LEU A 130 -12.60 -3.48 16.04
CA LEU A 130 -11.33 -4.02 16.51
C LEU A 130 -10.40 -2.93 17.05
N ALA A 131 -10.33 -1.78 16.37
CA ALA A 131 -9.60 -0.61 16.88
C ALA A 131 -10.12 -0.22 18.28
N THR A 132 -11.44 -0.14 18.45
CA THR A 132 -12.09 0.12 19.75
C THR A 132 -11.76 -0.95 20.78
N SER A 133 -11.76 -2.23 20.38
CA SER A 133 -11.46 -3.35 21.29
C SER A 133 -10.00 -3.37 21.76
N LEU A 134 -9.05 -2.98 20.90
CA LEU A 134 -7.63 -2.85 21.25
C LEU A 134 -7.39 -1.66 22.18
N ASP A 135 -8.07 -0.55 21.95
CA ASP A 135 -8.03 0.63 22.81
C ASP A 135 -8.57 0.32 24.22
N GLN A 136 -9.68 -0.42 24.29
CA GLN A 136 -10.21 -0.95 25.54
C GLN A 136 -9.21 -1.89 26.23
N LEU A 137 -8.55 -2.78 25.49
CA LEU A 137 -7.53 -3.67 26.06
C LEU A 137 -6.31 -2.90 26.59
N HIS A 138 -5.87 -1.85 25.89
CA HIS A 138 -4.81 -0.94 26.34
C HIS A 138 -5.18 -0.18 27.63
N ARG A 139 -6.47 0.11 27.81
CA ARG A 139 -7.04 0.69 29.05
C ARG A 139 -7.37 -0.34 30.13
N GLY A 140 -7.20 -1.64 29.86
CA GLY A 140 -7.54 -2.73 30.79
C GLY A 140 -9.04 -3.07 30.88
N GLU A 141 -9.83 -2.64 29.90
CA GLU A 141 -11.30 -2.71 29.85
C GLU A 141 -11.84 -3.83 28.94
N GLY A 142 -10.96 -4.61 28.31
CA GLY A 142 -11.34 -5.64 27.33
C GLY A 142 -12.21 -6.75 27.92
N ARG A 143 -13.46 -6.88 27.45
CA ARG A 143 -14.38 -7.97 27.83
C ARG A 143 -14.22 -9.15 26.87
N VAL A 144 -13.81 -10.31 27.40
CA VAL A 144 -13.75 -11.57 26.63
C VAL A 144 -15.17 -11.95 26.21
N VAL A 145 -15.47 -11.87 24.92
CA VAL A 145 -16.70 -12.40 24.34
C VAL A 145 -16.45 -13.90 24.10
N ARG A 146 -17.18 -14.75 24.82
CA ARG A 146 -17.21 -16.21 24.61
C ARG A 146 -18.24 -16.59 23.56
#